data_AF-A0A2L0CM62-F1
#
_entry.id   AF-A0A2L0CM62-F1
#
_cell.length_a   1.000
_cell.length_b   1.000
_cell.length_c   1.000
_cell.angle_alpha   90.00
_cell.angle_beta   90.00
_cell.angle_gamma   90.00
#
_symmetry.space_group_name_H-M   'P 1'
#
loop_
_entity.id
_entity.type
_entity.pdbx_description
1 polymer ?
#
loop_
_entity_poly.entity_id
_entity_poly.type
_entity_poly.pdbx_seq_one_letter_code
_entity_poly.pdbx_strand_id
1 'polypeptide(L)'
;IRRGTRCSTAKAFLRPIRRRKNLHVALNSHVTKILIDPITMKAYGVEFHRHGRLHRIEANKEVVLSAGAINSPQLLMLSGIGRQDHLKKFGIHALKHLPVGENLQDHVGMGGLTFIVDKPVAIIQNRLQAFPLTMEYILRERGPMTTLGGLEGVAFLNTPFANKSLKWPDIQFHMAPASINSDSGARVKKIMGLTDELYNSVYKPVENKDSWTIIPLLLRPRSRGWIRLRSKNPYHPPEINPNYFSDPFDVATLVEGAKLAVRTATSKPFKQFNSHLHRIPLPNCRHIKFGTNAYWECHIRT
;
A
#
# COMPACT_ATOMS: atom_id res chain seq x y z
N ILE A 1 -13.43 -1.83 -11.23
CA ILE A 1 -14.79 -1.88 -10.64
C ILE A 1 -15.73 -2.55 -11.65
N ARG A 2 -16.78 -3.27 -11.23
CA ARG A 2 -17.80 -3.84 -12.13
C ARG A 2 -19.17 -3.65 -11.51
N ARG A 3 -20.05 -2.87 -12.16
CA ARG A 3 -21.39 -2.51 -11.65
C ARG A 3 -21.33 -1.96 -10.23
N GLY A 4 -20.61 -0.85 -10.02
CA GLY A 4 -20.48 -0.20 -8.70
C GLY A 4 -19.77 -1.00 -7.59
N THR A 5 -19.36 -2.26 -7.83
CA THR A 5 -18.78 -3.14 -6.81
C THR A 5 -17.32 -3.50 -7.11
N ARG A 6 -16.59 -3.86 -6.04
CA ARG A 6 -15.24 -4.42 -6.14
C ARG A 6 -15.24 -5.62 -7.09
N CYS A 7 -14.33 -5.59 -8.06
CA CYS A 7 -14.04 -6.72 -8.93
C CYS A 7 -12.61 -7.17 -8.66
N SER A 8 -12.43 -8.16 -7.78
CA SER A 8 -11.13 -8.77 -7.52
C SER A 8 -10.72 -9.71 -8.65
N THR A 9 -9.42 -10.08 -8.69
CA THR A 9 -8.90 -11.11 -9.60
C THR A 9 -9.69 -12.42 -9.50
N ALA A 10 -10.08 -12.83 -8.29
CA ALA A 10 -10.92 -14.01 -8.10
C ALA A 10 -12.31 -13.86 -8.74
N LYS A 11 -12.96 -12.69 -8.63
CA LYS A 11 -14.28 -12.43 -9.24
C LYS A 11 -14.20 -12.30 -10.77
N ALA A 12 -13.10 -11.75 -11.28
CA ALA A 12 -12.86 -11.56 -12.71
C ALA A 12 -12.47 -12.85 -13.41
N PHE A 13 -11.54 -13.63 -12.83
CA PHE A 13 -10.87 -14.73 -13.53
C PHE A 13 -11.18 -16.12 -12.98
N LEU A 14 -11.29 -16.31 -11.66
CA LEU A 14 -11.51 -17.65 -11.08
C LEU A 14 -12.98 -18.05 -11.03
N ARG A 15 -13.86 -17.17 -10.53
CA ARG A 15 -15.30 -17.47 -10.37
C ARG A 15 -15.99 -17.88 -11.68
N PRO A 16 -15.74 -17.24 -12.84
CA PRO A 16 -16.41 -17.62 -14.08
C PRO A 16 -16.05 -19.03 -14.57
N ILE A 17 -14.82 -19.50 -14.30
CA ILE A 17 -14.30 -20.77 -14.80
C ILE A 17 -14.25 -21.87 -13.75
N ARG A 18 -14.79 -21.64 -12.55
CA ARG A 18 -14.67 -22.53 -11.37
C ARG A 18 -15.20 -23.96 -11.57
N ARG A 19 -16.00 -24.21 -12.62
CA ARG A 19 -16.59 -25.51 -12.95
C ARG A 19 -15.77 -26.29 -13.98
N ARG A 20 -14.67 -25.75 -14.49
CA ARG A 20 -13.78 -26.46 -15.42
C ARG A 20 -13.18 -27.68 -14.72
N LYS A 21 -13.34 -28.87 -15.32
CA LYS A 21 -12.89 -30.15 -14.74
C LYS A 21 -11.37 -30.23 -14.55
N ASN A 22 -10.61 -29.42 -15.30
CA ASN A 22 -9.14 -29.34 -15.24
C ASN A 22 -8.62 -28.23 -14.32
N LEU A 23 -9.48 -27.57 -13.53
CA LEU A 23 -9.07 -26.55 -12.57
C LEU A 23 -9.54 -26.94 -11.16
N HIS A 24 -8.57 -27.17 -10.28
CA HIS A 24 -8.84 -27.46 -8.88
C HIS A 24 -8.41 -26.27 -8.02
N VAL A 25 -9.31 -25.78 -7.17
CA VAL A 25 -9.04 -24.66 -6.25
C VAL A 25 -9.18 -25.18 -4.82
N ALA A 26 -8.07 -25.25 -4.10
CA ALA A 26 -8.04 -25.63 -2.69
C ALA A 26 -7.98 -24.37 -1.81
N LEU A 27 -9.07 -24.06 -1.12
CA LEU A 27 -9.12 -22.99 -0.13
C LEU A 27 -8.58 -23.48 1.22
N ASN A 28 -8.21 -22.54 2.09
CA ASN A 28 -7.69 -22.80 3.44
C ASN A 28 -6.51 -23.80 3.43
N SER A 29 -5.65 -23.67 2.43
CA SER A 29 -4.52 -24.56 2.16
C SER A 29 -3.23 -23.74 2.25
N HIS A 30 -2.59 -23.73 3.41
CA HIS A 30 -1.39 -22.92 3.67
C HIS A 30 -0.15 -23.70 3.25
N VAL A 31 0.49 -23.30 2.15
CA VAL A 31 1.71 -23.94 1.66
C VAL A 31 2.86 -23.66 2.60
N THR A 32 3.52 -24.72 3.09
CA THR A 32 4.62 -24.65 4.06
C THR A 32 5.97 -24.88 3.42
N LYS A 33 6.02 -25.64 2.32
CA LYS A 33 7.28 -25.97 1.63
C LYS A 33 7.05 -26.31 0.16
N ILE A 34 8.01 -25.94 -0.69
CA ILE A 34 8.15 -26.46 -2.05
C ILE A 34 9.05 -27.70 -1.97
N LEU A 35 8.61 -28.79 -2.58
CA LEU A 35 9.35 -30.04 -2.62
C LEU A 35 10.30 -30.00 -3.82
N ILE A 36 11.61 -30.00 -3.53
CA ILE A 36 12.68 -29.84 -4.52
C ILE A 36 13.65 -31.01 -4.34
N ASP A 37 13.99 -31.67 -5.44
CA ASP A 37 15.03 -32.69 -5.46
C ASP A 37 16.42 -32.03 -5.32
N PRO A 38 17.23 -32.42 -4.33
CA PRO A 38 18.48 -31.73 -4.03
C PRO A 38 19.61 -31.98 -5.05
N ILE A 39 19.47 -32.99 -5.91
CA ILE A 39 20.49 -33.37 -6.90
C ILE A 39 20.18 -32.69 -8.23
N THR A 40 18.97 -32.88 -8.72
CA THR A 40 18.50 -32.36 -10.02
C THR A 40 18.03 -30.91 -9.93
N MET A 41 17.78 -30.39 -8.72
CA MET A 41 17.17 -29.09 -8.46
C MET A 41 15.77 -28.91 -9.08
N LYS A 42 15.08 -30.02 -9.38
CA LYS A 42 13.72 -30.00 -9.93
C LYS A 42 12.69 -29.88 -8.81
N ALA A 43 11.82 -28.88 -8.91
CA ALA A 43 10.62 -28.81 -8.07
C ALA A 43 9.60 -29.87 -8.55
N TYR A 44 9.20 -30.76 -7.65
CA TYR A 44 8.30 -31.88 -7.97
C TYR A 44 6.98 -31.84 -7.19
N GLY A 45 6.76 -30.85 -6.34
CA GLY A 45 5.50 -30.73 -5.61
C GLY A 45 5.49 -29.63 -4.56
N VAL A 46 4.43 -29.62 -3.77
CA VAL A 46 4.25 -28.73 -2.62
C VAL A 46 3.71 -29.48 -1.42
N GLU A 47 4.13 -29.02 -0.25
CA GLU A 47 3.60 -29.43 1.04
C GLU A 47 2.76 -28.28 1.61
N PHE A 48 1.56 -28.60 2.11
CA PHE A 48 0.64 -27.59 2.66
C PHE A 48 -0.20 -28.17 3.79
N HIS A 49 -0.63 -27.31 4.71
CA HIS A 49 -1.60 -27.66 5.74
C HIS A 49 -3.01 -27.29 5.30
N ARG A 50 -3.96 -28.21 5.55
CA ARG A 50 -5.39 -27.97 5.36
C ARG A 50 -6.17 -28.69 6.45
N HIS A 51 -7.07 -27.98 7.12
CA HIS A 51 -7.90 -28.52 8.21
C HIS A 51 -7.08 -29.28 9.28
N GLY A 52 -5.94 -28.72 9.69
CA GLY A 52 -5.05 -29.31 10.70
C GLY A 52 -4.20 -30.49 10.24
N ARG A 53 -4.29 -30.90 8.97
CA ARG A 53 -3.52 -32.02 8.41
C ARG A 53 -2.49 -31.54 7.40
N LEU A 54 -1.33 -32.19 7.40
CA LEU A 54 -0.28 -32.01 6.42
C LEU A 54 -0.63 -32.81 5.15
N HIS A 55 -0.55 -32.16 4.01
CA HIS A 55 -0.77 -32.76 2.69
C HIS A 55 0.42 -32.49 1.78
N ARG A 56 0.68 -33.43 0.87
CA ARG A 56 1.65 -33.28 -0.22
C ARG A 56 0.95 -33.53 -1.55
N ILE A 57 1.24 -32.70 -2.54
CA ILE A 57 0.78 -32.87 -3.91
C ILE A 57 2.00 -32.79 -4.82
N GLU A 58 2.11 -33.76 -5.72
CA GLU A 58 3.13 -33.80 -6.75
C GLU A 58 2.70 -33.02 -8.00
N ALA A 59 3.69 -32.45 -8.68
CA ALA A 59 3.52 -31.69 -9.91
C ALA A 59 4.26 -32.38 -11.05
N ASN A 60 3.54 -32.80 -12.08
CA ASN A 60 4.11 -33.49 -13.23
C ASN A 60 4.97 -32.58 -14.13
N LYS A 61 4.75 -31.27 -14.07
CA LYS A 61 5.43 -30.27 -14.92
C LYS A 61 6.16 -29.22 -14.10
N GLU A 62 5.41 -28.34 -13.45
CA GLU A 62 5.96 -27.14 -12.83
C GLU A 62 5.21 -26.77 -11.55
N VAL A 63 5.91 -26.06 -10.67
CA VAL A 63 5.34 -25.35 -9.52
C VAL A 63 5.53 -23.86 -9.75
N VAL A 64 4.42 -23.11 -9.89
CA VAL A 64 4.46 -21.66 -10.08
C VAL A 64 4.13 -20.97 -8.76
N LEU A 65 5.08 -20.18 -8.26
CA LEU A 65 4.92 -19.44 -7.02
C LEU A 65 4.18 -18.11 -7.27
N SER A 66 3.11 -17.86 -6.52
CA SER A 66 2.31 -16.62 -6.63
C SER A 66 1.81 -16.14 -5.26
N ALA A 67 2.64 -16.29 -4.23
CA ALA A 67 2.28 -15.93 -2.85
C ALA A 67 2.46 -14.43 -2.54
N GLY A 68 2.76 -13.61 -3.55
CA GLY A 68 3.01 -12.16 -3.42
C GLY A 68 4.45 -11.83 -3.00
N ALA A 69 4.79 -10.54 -2.97
CA ALA A 69 6.14 -10.04 -2.71
C ALA A 69 6.69 -10.36 -1.30
N ILE A 70 5.81 -10.65 -0.34
CA ILE A 70 6.17 -10.95 1.05
C ILE A 70 6.28 -12.45 1.30
N ASN A 71 5.25 -13.23 0.98
CA ASN A 71 5.23 -14.66 1.33
C ASN A 71 6.01 -15.53 0.32
N SER A 72 6.19 -15.08 -0.91
CA SER A 72 7.01 -15.84 -1.89
C SER A 72 8.47 -16.00 -1.45
N PRO A 73 9.21 -14.93 -1.07
CA PRO A 73 10.57 -15.11 -0.58
C PRO A 73 10.62 -15.91 0.73
N GLN A 74 9.63 -15.77 1.62
CA GLN A 74 9.54 -16.60 2.82
C GLN A 74 9.45 -18.09 2.47
N LEU A 75 8.54 -18.46 1.58
CA LEU A 75 8.35 -19.86 1.19
C LEU A 75 9.58 -20.43 0.47
N LEU A 76 10.22 -19.66 -0.41
CA LEU A 76 11.48 -20.05 -1.05
C LEU A 76 12.57 -20.33 -0.01
N MET A 77 12.76 -19.42 0.97
CA MET A 77 13.73 -19.60 2.04
C MET A 77 13.44 -20.84 2.89
N LEU A 78 12.18 -21.05 3.29
CA LEU A 78 11.74 -22.27 4.02
C LEU A 78 11.95 -23.56 3.20
N SER A 79 11.97 -23.44 1.88
CA SER A 79 12.22 -24.54 0.94
C SER A 79 13.71 -24.73 0.63
N GLY A 80 14.61 -23.98 1.28
CA GLY A 80 16.06 -24.10 1.11
C GLY A 80 16.65 -23.24 -0.02
N ILE A 81 15.88 -22.31 -0.58
CA ILE A 81 16.34 -21.38 -1.62
C ILE A 81 16.49 -19.99 -1.01
N GLY A 82 17.74 -19.55 -0.80
CA GLY A 82 18.02 -18.28 -0.15
C GLY A 82 19.47 -18.13 0.28
N ARG A 83 19.76 -17.05 1.01
CA ARG A 83 21.10 -16.75 1.51
C ARG A 83 21.56 -17.82 2.50
N GLN A 84 22.72 -18.45 2.25
CA GLN A 84 23.14 -19.66 2.96
C GLN A 84 23.43 -19.37 4.43
N ASP A 85 24.09 -18.24 4.70
CA ASP A 85 24.32 -17.67 6.03
C ASP A 85 23.00 -17.46 6.78
N HIS A 86 21.97 -16.93 6.10
CA HIS A 86 20.65 -16.71 6.69
C HIS A 86 19.92 -18.02 7.00
N LEU A 87 19.89 -18.95 6.03
CA LEU A 87 19.21 -20.25 6.19
C LEU A 87 19.84 -21.10 7.30
N LYS A 88 21.18 -21.08 7.41
CA LYS A 88 21.93 -21.81 8.44
C LYS A 88 21.52 -21.38 9.86
N LYS A 89 21.22 -20.09 10.09
CA LYS A 89 20.75 -19.58 11.39
C LYS A 89 19.47 -20.26 11.89
N PHE A 90 18.64 -20.73 10.97
CA PHE A 90 17.37 -21.41 11.28
C PHE A 90 17.45 -22.94 11.13
N GLY A 91 18.65 -23.49 10.91
CA GLY A 91 18.85 -24.92 10.67
C GLY A 91 18.25 -25.43 9.36
N ILE A 92 18.10 -24.55 8.36
CA ILE A 92 17.56 -24.91 7.04
C ILE A 92 18.74 -25.22 6.12
N HIS A 93 18.74 -26.41 5.52
CA HIS A 93 19.72 -26.77 4.50
C HIS A 93 19.50 -25.94 3.23
N ALA A 94 20.55 -25.26 2.78
CA ALA A 94 20.51 -24.44 1.56
C ALA A 94 20.72 -25.31 0.32
N LEU A 95 19.65 -25.52 -0.45
CA LEU A 95 19.69 -26.17 -1.76
C LEU A 95 20.28 -25.25 -2.83
N LYS A 96 20.01 -23.94 -2.72
CA LYS A 96 20.58 -22.94 -3.62
C LYS A 96 20.83 -21.63 -2.91
N HIS A 97 22.07 -21.13 -3.01
CA HIS A 97 22.45 -19.82 -2.53
C HIS A 97 21.99 -18.72 -3.49
N LEU A 98 20.94 -17.98 -3.12
CA LEU A 98 20.41 -16.84 -3.88
C LEU A 98 20.02 -15.69 -2.95
N PRO A 99 20.04 -14.43 -3.42
CA PRO A 99 19.63 -13.26 -2.62
C PRO A 99 18.10 -13.15 -2.49
N VAL A 100 17.42 -14.25 -2.13
CA VAL A 100 15.97 -14.27 -1.92
C VAL A 100 15.59 -13.37 -0.76
N GLY A 101 14.58 -12.53 -0.98
CA GLY A 101 14.09 -11.57 0.00
C GLY A 101 14.73 -10.20 -0.11
N GLU A 102 15.79 -10.01 -0.89
CA GLU A 102 16.40 -8.69 -1.13
C GLU A 102 15.61 -7.86 -2.15
N ASN A 103 15.97 -6.57 -2.26
CA ASN A 103 15.44 -5.64 -3.25
C ASN A 103 13.93 -5.38 -3.10
N LEU A 104 13.42 -5.41 -1.86
CA LEU A 104 12.06 -4.97 -1.56
C LEU A 104 11.92 -3.49 -1.92
N GLN A 105 10.88 -3.18 -2.67
CA GLN A 105 10.52 -1.83 -3.09
C GLN A 105 9.02 -1.66 -2.89
N ASP A 106 8.64 -0.48 -2.43
CA ASP A 106 7.25 -0.05 -2.34
C ASP A 106 7.17 1.44 -2.63
N HIS A 107 6.01 1.91 -3.08
CA HIS A 107 5.76 3.33 -3.27
C HIS A 107 5.36 3.94 -1.93
N VAL A 108 6.29 4.66 -1.31
CA VAL A 108 6.01 5.46 -0.11
C VAL A 108 5.44 6.82 -0.52
N GLY A 109 4.44 7.31 0.22
CA GLY A 109 3.82 8.59 -0.04
C GLY A 109 3.71 9.46 1.20
N MET A 110 3.64 10.76 0.99
CA MET A 110 3.40 11.74 2.05
C MET A 110 1.90 11.83 2.34
N GLY A 111 1.46 11.15 3.40
CA GLY A 111 0.11 11.27 3.93
C GLY A 111 -0.10 12.61 4.64
N GLY A 112 -1.36 12.95 4.97
CA GLY A 112 -1.67 14.03 5.90
C GLY A 112 -1.76 15.45 5.33
N LEU A 113 -1.43 15.65 4.04
CA LEU A 113 -1.54 16.95 3.37
C LEU A 113 -3.01 17.34 3.10
N THR A 114 -3.64 17.95 4.10
CA THR A 114 -5.07 18.28 4.10
C THR A 114 -5.31 19.70 3.60
N PHE A 115 -6.28 19.86 2.69
CA PHE A 115 -6.75 21.15 2.20
C PHE A 115 -8.21 21.34 2.61
N ILE A 116 -8.49 22.40 3.36
CA ILE A 116 -9.84 22.76 3.78
C ILE A 116 -10.51 23.57 2.65
N VAL A 117 -11.80 23.34 2.45
CA VAL A 117 -12.64 24.08 1.50
C VAL A 117 -13.93 24.53 2.19
N ASP A 118 -14.51 25.62 1.71
CA ASP A 118 -15.72 26.20 2.32
C ASP A 118 -17.01 25.62 1.73
N LYS A 119 -16.92 24.97 0.57
CA LYS A 119 -18.08 24.38 -0.11
C LYS A 119 -18.31 22.95 0.38
N PRO A 120 -19.57 22.53 0.58
CA PRO A 120 -19.93 21.19 1.06
C PRO A 120 -19.84 20.13 -0.06
N VAL A 121 -18.71 20.06 -0.76
CA VAL A 121 -18.51 19.21 -1.95
C VAL A 121 -17.63 17.99 -1.67
N ALA A 122 -16.96 17.95 -0.52
CA ALA A 122 -16.10 16.85 -0.13
C ALA A 122 -16.90 15.65 0.39
N ILE A 123 -16.25 14.50 0.42
CA ILE A 123 -16.74 13.29 1.06
C ILE A 123 -16.57 13.44 2.58
N ILE A 124 -17.70 13.37 3.28
CA ILE A 124 -17.79 13.21 4.73
C ILE A 124 -18.62 11.96 5.01
N GLN A 125 -18.13 11.10 5.91
CA GLN A 125 -18.70 9.77 6.21
C GLN A 125 -20.21 9.80 6.43
N ASN A 126 -20.71 10.72 7.26
CA ASN A 126 -22.14 10.82 7.60
C ASN A 126 -23.02 11.21 6.40
N ARG A 127 -22.51 12.05 5.48
CA ARG A 127 -23.26 12.44 4.28
C ARG A 127 -23.30 11.33 3.23
N LEU A 128 -22.26 10.49 3.17
CA LEU A 128 -22.22 9.34 2.25
C LEU A 128 -23.07 8.14 2.69
N GLN A 129 -23.26 7.95 3.99
CA GLN A 129 -24.01 6.79 4.54
C GLN A 129 -25.49 7.08 4.76
N ALA A 130 -26.02 8.16 4.19
CA ALA A 130 -27.44 8.45 4.24
C ALA A 130 -28.26 7.30 3.63
N PHE A 131 -29.41 6.97 4.26
CA PHE A 131 -30.25 5.83 3.87
C PHE A 131 -30.64 5.84 2.37
N PRO A 132 -31.07 6.97 1.77
CA PRO A 132 -31.41 6.99 0.35
C PRO A 132 -30.24 6.64 -0.58
N LEU A 133 -29.04 7.14 -0.28
CA LEU A 133 -27.83 6.85 -1.06
C LEU A 133 -27.43 5.37 -0.94
N THR A 134 -27.62 4.81 0.26
CA THR A 134 -27.38 3.39 0.52
C THR A 134 -28.33 2.51 -0.28
N MET A 135 -29.62 2.86 -0.32
CA MET A 135 -30.61 2.13 -1.11
C MET A 135 -30.35 2.27 -2.61
N GLU A 136 -29.93 3.45 -3.09
CA GLU A 136 -29.55 3.64 -4.48
C GLU A 136 -28.38 2.73 -4.88
N TYR A 137 -27.37 2.61 -4.02
CA TYR A 137 -26.25 1.70 -4.24
C TYR A 137 -26.68 0.24 -4.28
N ILE A 138 -27.46 -0.22 -3.29
CA ILE A 138 -27.85 -1.63 -3.18
C ILE A 138 -28.78 -2.04 -4.33
N LEU A 139 -29.77 -1.21 -4.66
CA LEU A 139 -30.80 -1.57 -5.64
C LEU A 139 -30.38 -1.26 -7.08
N ARG A 140 -29.58 -0.22 -7.30
CA ARG A 140 -29.23 0.28 -8.64
C ARG A 140 -27.75 0.22 -8.96
N GLU A 141 -26.88 -0.13 -8.01
CA GLU A 141 -25.42 -0.19 -8.17
C GLU A 141 -24.82 1.11 -8.73
N ARG A 142 -25.43 2.24 -8.35
CA ARG A 142 -25.11 3.60 -8.78
C ARG A 142 -25.08 4.51 -7.56
N GLY A 143 -24.77 5.79 -7.81
CA GLY A 143 -24.75 6.82 -6.78
C GLY A 143 -23.39 6.93 -6.06
N PRO A 144 -23.28 7.87 -5.12
CA PRO A 144 -22.01 8.27 -4.49
C PRO A 144 -21.27 7.14 -3.80
N MET A 145 -21.95 6.13 -3.24
CA MET A 145 -21.30 4.99 -2.58
C MET A 145 -20.55 4.05 -3.54
N THR A 146 -20.63 4.28 -4.85
CA THR A 146 -19.78 3.59 -5.84
C THR A 146 -18.36 4.15 -5.91
N THR A 147 -18.13 5.33 -5.32
CA THR A 147 -16.82 5.99 -5.19
C THR A 147 -15.82 5.11 -4.42
N LEU A 148 -14.54 5.20 -4.78
CA LEU A 148 -13.47 4.54 -4.04
C LEU A 148 -13.21 5.28 -2.72
N GLY A 149 -13.47 6.59 -2.70
CA GLY A 149 -13.38 7.48 -1.54
C GLY A 149 -11.95 7.90 -1.18
N GLY A 150 -10.96 7.07 -1.49
CA GLY A 150 -9.53 7.34 -1.22
C GLY A 150 -8.67 7.64 -2.46
N LEU A 151 -9.20 7.49 -3.67
CA LEU A 151 -8.46 7.74 -4.91
C LEU A 151 -9.41 8.04 -6.08
N GLU A 152 -9.74 9.31 -6.27
CA GLU A 152 -10.68 9.76 -7.33
C GLU A 152 -9.98 10.47 -8.48
N GLY A 153 -8.76 10.96 -8.26
CA GLY A 153 -7.92 11.55 -9.29
C GLY A 153 -6.48 11.08 -9.18
N VAL A 154 -5.84 10.92 -10.32
CA VAL A 154 -4.41 10.62 -10.42
C VAL A 154 -3.72 11.62 -11.34
N ALA A 155 -2.51 12.02 -10.98
CA ALA A 155 -1.63 12.76 -11.86
C ALA A 155 -0.22 12.17 -11.79
N PHE A 156 0.49 12.21 -12.92
CA PHE A 156 1.87 11.77 -13.03
C PHE A 156 2.73 12.99 -13.36
N LEU A 157 3.73 13.24 -12.54
CA LEU A 157 4.47 14.49 -12.54
C LEU A 157 5.97 14.21 -12.50
N ASN A 158 6.72 15.14 -13.11
CA ASN A 158 8.17 15.19 -13.02
C ASN A 158 8.57 16.27 -12.02
N THR A 159 9.34 15.90 -11.02
CA THR A 159 10.06 16.88 -10.19
C THR A 159 11.31 17.39 -10.94
N PRO A 160 12.00 18.43 -10.44
CA PRO A 160 13.31 18.83 -10.97
C PRO A 160 14.37 17.72 -10.95
N PHE A 161 14.18 16.68 -10.12
CA PHE A 161 15.07 15.52 -10.04
C PHE A 161 14.75 14.42 -11.06
N ALA A 162 13.61 14.51 -11.74
CA ALA A 162 13.25 13.58 -12.79
C ALA A 162 14.29 13.66 -13.92
N ASN A 163 14.78 12.50 -14.35
CA ASN A 163 15.70 12.44 -15.48
C ASN A 163 14.96 12.85 -16.76
N LYS A 164 15.31 14.01 -17.31
CA LYS A 164 14.65 14.59 -18.49
C LYS A 164 14.81 13.74 -19.76
N SER A 165 15.84 12.90 -19.84
CA SER A 165 16.03 11.96 -20.95
C SER A 165 15.09 10.76 -20.86
N LEU A 166 14.55 10.48 -19.67
CA LEU A 166 13.63 9.39 -19.42
C LEU A 166 12.19 9.91 -19.48
N LYS A 167 11.32 9.21 -20.21
CA LYS A 167 9.91 9.62 -20.44
C LYS A 167 8.97 9.25 -19.29
N TRP A 168 9.48 8.92 -18.10
CA TRP A 168 8.65 8.45 -16.99
C TRP A 168 8.68 9.36 -15.76
N PRO A 169 7.54 9.48 -15.05
CA PRO A 169 7.39 10.29 -13.85
C PRO A 169 8.12 9.71 -12.63
N ASP A 170 8.48 10.59 -11.71
CA ASP A 170 9.05 10.26 -10.40
C ASP A 170 8.05 10.49 -9.24
N ILE A 171 6.98 11.26 -9.48
CA ILE A 171 5.87 11.47 -8.54
C ILE A 171 4.53 11.06 -9.15
N GLN A 172 3.69 10.41 -8.35
CA GLN A 172 2.26 10.24 -8.61
C GLN A 172 1.44 10.95 -7.55
N PHE A 173 0.48 11.76 -7.95
CA PHE A 173 -0.53 12.28 -7.03
C PHE A 173 -1.69 11.32 -6.92
N HIS A 174 -2.02 10.95 -5.69
CA HIS A 174 -3.30 10.34 -5.34
C HIS A 174 -4.17 11.43 -4.74
N MET A 175 -5.19 11.83 -5.48
CA MET A 175 -6.15 12.83 -5.03
C MET A 175 -7.38 12.12 -4.47
N ALA A 176 -7.78 12.50 -3.26
CA ALA A 176 -9.06 12.09 -2.68
C ALA A 176 -9.87 13.32 -2.29
N PRO A 177 -11.18 13.35 -2.57
CA PRO A 177 -12.09 14.41 -2.14
C PRO A 177 -12.47 14.24 -0.66
N ALA A 178 -11.58 13.68 0.15
CA ALA A 178 -11.69 13.44 1.58
C ALA A 178 -10.29 13.61 2.18
N SER A 179 -10.20 13.76 3.50
CA SER A 179 -8.94 13.71 4.23
C SER A 179 -9.10 12.96 5.56
N ILE A 180 -8.07 12.96 6.40
CA ILE A 180 -7.99 12.22 7.67
C ILE A 180 -9.11 12.61 8.65
N ASN A 181 -9.63 13.82 8.56
CA ASN A 181 -10.73 14.34 9.36
C ASN A 181 -12.14 13.97 8.84
N SER A 182 -12.25 13.40 7.63
CA SER A 182 -13.55 13.16 6.95
C SER A 182 -14.43 12.07 7.58
N ASP A 183 -13.87 11.23 8.45
CA ASP A 183 -14.60 10.14 9.13
C ASP A 183 -14.60 10.26 10.66
N SER A 184 -14.21 11.42 11.19
CA SER A 184 -14.09 11.66 12.64
C SER A 184 -13.28 10.59 13.37
N GLY A 185 -12.27 10.02 12.69
CA GLY A 185 -11.32 9.09 13.29
C GLY A 185 -11.87 7.67 13.43
N ALA A 186 -13.03 7.36 12.86
CA ALA A 186 -13.68 6.07 12.96
C ALA A 186 -12.85 4.92 12.36
N ARG A 187 -12.18 5.16 11.22
CA ARG A 187 -11.43 4.14 10.47
C ARG A 187 -10.11 4.66 9.92
N VAL A 188 -10.08 5.86 9.33
CA VAL A 188 -8.90 6.39 8.63
C VAL A 188 -7.70 6.50 9.56
N LYS A 189 -7.92 7.01 10.79
CA LYS A 189 -6.89 7.06 11.85
C LYS A 189 -6.23 5.70 12.08
N LYS A 190 -7.02 4.64 12.24
CA LYS A 190 -6.53 3.28 12.49
C LYS A 190 -5.85 2.67 11.26
N ILE A 191 -6.42 2.87 10.08
CA ILE A 191 -5.87 2.33 8.82
C ILE A 191 -4.50 2.95 8.52
N MET A 192 -4.34 4.25 8.79
CA MET A 192 -3.07 4.96 8.58
C MET A 192 -2.10 4.85 9.76
N GLY A 193 -2.46 4.16 10.84
CA GLY A 193 -1.60 3.97 12.01
C GLY A 193 -1.28 5.26 12.77
N LEU A 194 -2.14 6.27 12.73
CA LEU A 194 -1.91 7.56 13.40
C LEU A 194 -2.07 7.41 14.92
N THR A 195 -1.17 8.04 15.67
CA THR A 195 -1.27 8.10 17.14
C THR A 195 -2.45 8.98 17.58
N ASP A 196 -2.93 8.75 18.80
CA ASP A 196 -3.97 9.58 19.41
C ASP A 196 -3.54 11.04 19.53
N GLU A 197 -2.29 11.28 19.93
CA GLU A 197 -1.72 12.63 20.06
C GLU A 197 -1.72 13.37 18.73
N LEU A 198 -1.23 12.73 17.66
CA LEU A 198 -1.18 13.29 16.31
C LEU A 198 -2.58 13.63 15.82
N TYR A 199 -3.52 12.68 15.94
CA TYR A 199 -4.89 12.87 15.48
C TYR A 199 -5.61 13.99 16.24
N ASN A 200 -5.55 13.95 17.58
CA ASN A 200 -6.23 14.91 18.43
C ASN A 200 -5.65 16.33 18.28
N SER A 201 -4.35 16.44 18.04
CA SER A 201 -3.70 17.74 17.86
C SER A 201 -4.01 18.35 16.49
N VAL A 202 -3.98 17.55 15.43
CA VAL A 202 -3.95 18.06 14.05
C VAL A 202 -5.32 17.96 13.37
N TYR A 203 -5.99 16.81 13.46
CA TYR A 203 -7.17 16.51 12.62
C TYR A 203 -8.49 16.66 13.36
N LYS A 204 -8.52 16.39 14.68
CA LYS A 204 -9.71 16.60 15.52
C LYS A 204 -10.28 18.04 15.45
N PRO A 205 -9.46 19.12 15.47
CA PRO A 205 -9.97 20.49 15.37
C PRO A 205 -10.66 20.84 14.04
N VAL A 206 -10.49 19.99 13.02
CA VAL A 206 -11.08 20.17 11.69
C VAL A 206 -12.00 19.00 11.32
N GLU A 207 -12.42 18.17 12.27
CA GLU A 207 -13.45 17.16 12.07
C GLU A 207 -14.69 17.77 11.42
N ASN A 208 -15.29 17.01 10.51
CA ASN A 208 -16.50 17.40 9.75
C ASN A 208 -16.37 18.67 8.90
N LYS A 209 -15.17 19.28 8.78
CA LYS A 209 -14.91 20.28 7.74
C LYS A 209 -14.72 19.60 6.39
N ASP A 210 -15.31 20.19 5.35
CA ASP A 210 -15.05 19.77 3.99
C ASP A 210 -13.57 19.94 3.66
N SER A 211 -12.97 18.85 3.21
CA SER A 211 -11.55 18.80 2.95
C SER A 211 -11.21 17.75 1.91
N TRP A 212 -10.08 17.96 1.25
CA TRP A 212 -9.53 17.04 0.27
C TRP A 212 -8.03 16.90 0.49
N THR A 213 -7.43 15.87 -0.11
CA THR A 213 -6.00 15.59 0.04
C THR A 213 -5.37 15.29 -1.31
N ILE A 214 -4.11 15.65 -1.43
CA ILE A 214 -3.19 15.10 -2.42
C ILE A 214 -2.12 14.35 -1.63
N ILE A 215 -1.94 13.07 -1.95
CA ILE A 215 -0.83 12.27 -1.44
C ILE A 215 0.19 12.18 -2.58
N PRO A 216 1.34 12.86 -2.49
CA PRO A 216 2.48 12.61 -3.36
C PRO A 216 3.07 11.24 -3.03
N LEU A 217 3.06 10.32 -4.00
CA LEU A 217 3.73 9.02 -3.94
C LEU A 217 5.02 9.07 -4.74
N LEU A 218 6.08 8.50 -4.16
CA LEU A 218 7.36 8.31 -4.81
C LEU A 218 7.30 7.06 -5.70
N LEU A 219 7.43 7.25 -7.02
CA LEU A 219 7.31 6.16 -8.00
C LEU A 219 8.63 5.41 -8.24
N ARG A 220 9.75 6.06 -7.96
CA ARG A 220 11.09 5.55 -8.27
C ARG A 220 12.00 5.67 -7.05
N PRO A 221 11.66 5.00 -5.93
CA PRO A 221 12.51 5.01 -4.76
C PRO A 221 13.88 4.44 -5.10
N ARG A 222 14.94 5.01 -4.51
CA ARG A 222 16.29 4.46 -4.49
C ARG A 222 16.50 3.55 -3.28
N SER A 223 15.79 3.82 -2.19
CA SER A 223 15.80 2.97 -1.00
C SER A 223 15.40 1.53 -1.34
N ARG A 224 16.08 0.56 -0.72
CA ARG A 224 15.83 -0.87 -0.90
C ARG A 224 15.75 -1.54 0.45
N GLY A 225 14.69 -2.32 0.60
CA GLY A 225 14.44 -3.13 1.77
C GLY A 225 14.73 -4.61 1.54
N TRP A 226 14.32 -5.41 2.52
CA TRP A 226 14.40 -6.86 2.48
C TRP A 226 13.25 -7.54 3.24
N ILE A 227 13.07 -8.83 2.95
CA ILE A 227 12.21 -9.79 3.64
C ILE A 227 13.08 -10.93 4.14
N ARG A 228 13.03 -11.24 5.45
CA ARG A 228 13.84 -12.30 6.05
C ARG A 228 12.99 -13.22 6.90
N LEU A 229 13.42 -14.48 7.01
CA LEU A 229 12.80 -15.39 7.99
C LEU A 229 13.02 -14.87 9.41
N ARG A 230 11.93 -14.78 10.19
CA ARG A 230 11.97 -14.60 11.64
C ARG A 230 12.18 -15.93 12.38
N SER A 231 11.73 -17.03 11.78
CA SER A 231 11.84 -18.38 12.32
C SER A 231 11.63 -19.43 11.22
N LYS A 232 11.87 -20.71 11.53
CA LYS A 232 11.53 -21.84 10.66
C LYS A 232 10.04 -22.22 10.65
N ASN A 233 9.21 -21.60 11.50
CA ASN A 233 7.78 -21.87 11.53
C ASN A 233 7.09 -21.13 10.35
N PRO A 234 6.45 -21.84 9.40
CA PRO A 234 5.78 -21.24 8.24
C PRO A 234 4.57 -20.37 8.58
N TYR A 235 4.08 -20.41 9.82
CA TYR A 235 2.98 -19.58 10.32
C TYR A 235 3.44 -18.27 10.95
N HIS A 236 4.73 -18.15 11.25
CA HIS A 236 5.26 -16.89 11.76
C HIS A 236 5.48 -15.94 10.58
N PRO A 237 4.92 -14.70 10.63
CA PRO A 237 5.24 -13.68 9.65
C PRO A 237 6.76 -13.46 9.52
N PRO A 238 7.26 -13.18 8.31
CA PRO A 238 8.66 -12.84 8.12
C PRO A 238 8.96 -11.48 8.74
N GLU A 239 10.24 -11.20 8.95
CA GLU A 239 10.71 -9.84 9.20
C GLU A 239 10.66 -9.05 7.90
N ILE A 240 10.07 -7.86 7.96
CA ILE A 240 9.86 -6.98 6.82
C ILE A 240 10.56 -5.67 7.15
N ASN A 241 11.60 -5.35 6.38
CA ASN A 241 12.27 -4.07 6.49
C ASN A 241 12.20 -3.38 5.14
N PRO A 242 11.25 -2.45 4.91
CA PRO A 242 11.19 -1.70 3.67
C PRO A 242 12.35 -0.70 3.51
N ASN A 243 13.02 -0.34 4.62
CA ASN A 243 14.14 0.57 4.67
C ASN A 243 13.82 1.93 4.00
N TYR A 244 12.60 2.44 4.22
CA TYR A 244 12.16 3.69 3.62
C TYR A 244 13.10 4.84 3.96
N PHE A 245 13.37 5.68 2.96
CA PHE A 245 14.18 6.88 3.11
C PHE A 245 15.62 6.63 3.56
N SER A 246 16.15 5.43 3.31
CA SER A 246 17.58 5.14 3.49
C SER A 246 18.46 5.95 2.54
N ASP A 247 17.93 6.26 1.35
CA ASP A 247 18.55 7.20 0.42
C ASP A 247 17.87 8.58 0.58
N PRO A 248 18.63 9.65 0.93
CA PRO A 248 18.06 10.99 1.11
C PRO A 248 17.43 11.58 -0.15
N PHE A 249 17.77 11.06 -1.34
CA PHE A 249 17.15 11.45 -2.61
C PHE A 249 15.63 11.23 -2.58
N ASP A 250 15.16 10.15 -1.96
CA ASP A 250 13.75 9.79 -1.91
C ASP A 250 12.91 10.85 -1.20
N VAL A 251 13.44 11.37 -0.08
CA VAL A 251 12.79 12.44 0.68
C VAL A 251 12.85 13.76 -0.08
N ALA A 252 13.98 14.09 -0.70
CA ALA A 252 14.11 15.29 -1.50
C ALA A 252 13.07 15.33 -2.65
N THR A 253 12.86 14.20 -3.35
CA THR A 253 11.83 14.08 -4.40
C THR A 253 10.42 14.27 -3.83
N LEU A 254 10.10 13.68 -2.67
CA LEU A 254 8.80 13.88 -2.03
C LEU A 254 8.57 15.31 -1.54
N VAL A 255 9.60 16.01 -1.06
CA VAL A 255 9.50 17.43 -0.70
C VAL A 255 9.10 18.27 -1.91
N GLU A 256 9.65 18.01 -3.09
CA GLU A 256 9.20 18.65 -4.33
C GLU A 256 7.76 18.26 -4.72
N GLY A 257 7.39 17.00 -4.50
CA GLY A 257 6.01 16.53 -4.62
C GLY A 257 5.03 17.29 -3.70
N ALA A 258 5.41 17.53 -2.45
CA ALA A 258 4.61 18.28 -1.48
C ALA A 258 4.41 19.74 -1.93
N LYS A 259 5.47 20.40 -2.39
CA LYS A 259 5.40 21.77 -2.92
C LYS A 259 4.50 21.85 -4.17
N LEU A 260 4.62 20.87 -5.07
CA LEU A 260 3.74 20.76 -6.24
C LEU A 260 2.27 20.63 -5.80
N ALA A 261 1.98 19.78 -4.81
CA ALA A 261 0.63 19.57 -4.31
C ALA A 261 0.04 20.85 -3.71
N VAL A 262 0.81 21.59 -2.90
CA VAL A 262 0.41 22.89 -2.36
C VAL A 262 0.13 23.90 -3.48
N ARG A 263 1.01 24.00 -4.50
CA ARG A 263 0.79 24.88 -5.65
C ARG A 263 -0.48 24.54 -6.41
N THR A 264 -0.75 23.25 -6.63
CA THR A 264 -1.98 22.79 -7.27
C THR A 264 -3.21 23.21 -6.47
N ALA A 265 -3.21 22.98 -5.16
CA ALA A 265 -4.34 23.28 -4.29
C ALA A 265 -4.66 24.77 -4.16
N THR A 266 -3.69 25.66 -4.42
CA THR A 266 -3.88 27.12 -4.40
C THR A 266 -4.03 27.74 -5.80
N SER A 267 -4.11 26.93 -6.85
CA SER A 267 -4.22 27.41 -8.23
C SER A 267 -5.59 28.04 -8.54
N LYS A 268 -5.68 28.79 -9.66
CA LYS A 268 -6.88 29.56 -10.03
C LYS A 268 -8.19 28.74 -10.00
N PRO A 269 -8.25 27.49 -10.52
CA PRO A 269 -9.48 26.68 -10.46
C PRO A 269 -9.95 26.36 -9.04
N PHE A 270 -9.04 26.27 -8.07
CA PHE A 270 -9.36 25.93 -6.68
C PHE A 270 -9.80 27.13 -5.83
N LYS A 271 -9.56 28.36 -6.30
CA LYS A 271 -10.02 29.59 -5.61
C LYS A 271 -11.54 29.61 -5.40
N GLN A 272 -12.31 29.02 -6.33
CA GLN A 272 -13.77 28.96 -6.21
C GLN A 272 -14.27 28.12 -5.03
N PHE A 273 -13.41 27.30 -4.43
CA PHE A 273 -13.69 26.47 -3.26
C PHE A 273 -13.08 27.04 -1.98
N ASN A 274 -12.39 28.19 -2.08
CA ASN A 274 -11.53 28.73 -1.03
C ASN A 274 -10.54 27.69 -0.47
N SER A 275 -10.00 26.84 -1.36
CA SER A 275 -9.07 25.78 -0.97
C SER A 275 -7.81 26.34 -0.34
N HIS A 276 -7.53 25.94 0.89
CA HIS A 276 -6.32 26.35 1.60
C HIS A 276 -5.75 25.20 2.42
N LEU A 277 -4.42 25.18 2.50
CA LEU A 277 -3.70 24.19 3.27
C LEU A 277 -4.04 24.29 4.77
N HIS A 278 -4.33 23.16 5.39
CA HIS A 278 -4.45 23.03 6.84
C HIS A 278 -3.09 23.29 7.51
N ARG A 279 -3.04 24.27 8.42
CA ARG A 279 -1.77 24.82 8.94
C ARG A 279 -1.41 24.40 10.37
N ILE A 280 -2.20 23.55 11.03
CA ILE A 280 -1.82 23.05 12.35
C ILE A 280 -0.58 22.16 12.19
N PRO A 281 0.57 22.51 12.80
CA PRO A 281 1.80 21.74 12.63
C PRO A 281 1.71 20.37 13.34
N LEU A 282 2.36 19.36 12.75
CA LEU A 282 2.50 18.05 13.39
C LEU A 282 3.28 18.17 14.70
N PRO A 283 2.91 17.47 15.79
CA PRO A 283 3.52 17.62 17.11
C PRO A 283 5.05 17.51 17.10
N ASN A 284 5.61 16.53 16.41
CA ASN A 284 7.05 16.29 16.28
C ASN A 284 7.77 17.33 15.38
N CYS A 285 7.04 18.09 14.57
CA CYS A 285 7.61 19.09 13.65
C CYS A 285 7.39 20.54 14.11
N ARG A 286 6.79 20.78 15.29
CA ARG A 286 6.45 22.14 15.80
C ARG A 286 7.64 23.09 15.93
N HIS A 287 8.82 22.54 16.19
CA HIS A 287 10.06 23.30 16.33
C HIS A 287 10.63 23.80 14.98
N ILE A 288 10.06 23.36 13.86
CA ILE A 288 10.49 23.72 12.51
C ILE A 288 9.50 24.73 11.90
N LYS A 289 10.02 25.79 11.28
CA LYS A 289 9.19 26.78 10.59
C LYS A 289 8.34 26.12 9.50
N PHE A 290 7.02 26.25 9.62
CA PHE A 290 6.04 25.67 8.71
C PHE A 290 6.29 26.08 7.25
N GLY A 291 6.11 25.14 6.32
CA GLY A 291 6.24 25.36 4.88
C GLY A 291 7.67 25.38 4.32
N THR A 292 8.69 25.28 5.18
CA THR A 292 10.09 25.10 4.77
C THR A 292 10.36 23.67 4.30
N ASN A 293 11.45 23.45 3.55
CA ASN A 293 11.88 22.09 3.16
C ASN A 293 12.06 21.17 4.36
N ALA A 294 12.65 21.68 5.45
CA ALA A 294 12.85 20.94 6.69
C ALA A 294 11.53 20.51 7.33
N TYR A 295 10.49 21.35 7.27
CA TYR A 295 9.17 20.99 7.77
C TYR A 295 8.54 19.88 6.92
N TRP A 296 8.65 19.98 5.59
CA TRP A 296 8.13 18.95 4.69
C TRP A 296 8.84 17.62 4.86
N GLU A 297 10.16 17.61 5.02
CA GLU A 297 10.90 16.41 5.35
C GLU A 297 10.45 15.78 6.67
N CYS A 298 10.31 16.59 7.74
CA CYS A 298 9.81 16.10 9.01
C CYS A 298 8.42 15.47 8.87
N HIS A 299 7.51 16.11 8.13
CA HIS A 299 6.18 15.57 7.84
C HIS A 299 6.25 14.23 7.09
N ILE A 300 7.05 14.13 6.03
CA ILE A 300 7.20 12.89 5.24
C ILE A 300 7.65 11.70 6.10
N ARG A 301 8.43 11.96 7.15
CA ARG A 301 8.98 10.93 8.06
C ARG A 301 8.08 10.60 9.27
N THR A 302 6.96 11.31 9.44
CA THR A 302 6.03 11.13 10.58
C THR A 302 4.99 10.07 10.27
#